data_AF-A0A7V1ZH43-F1
#
_entry.id   AF-A0A7V1ZH43-F1
#
_cell.length_a   1.000
_cell.length_b   1.000
_cell.length_c   1.000
_cell.angle_alpha   90.00
_cell.angle_beta   90.00
_cell.angle_gamma   90.00
#
_symmetry.space_group_name_H-M   'P 1'
#
loop_
_entity.id
_entity.type
_entity.pdbx_description
1 polymer ?
#
loop_
_entity_poly.entity_id
_entity_poly.type
_entity_poly.pdbx_seq_one_letter_code
_entity_poly.pdbx_strand_id
1 'polypeptide(L)'
;MHVLPAPAGGRTGTRLRDCLFGQGHPLWLRCGGPGGGAGRVCRSFPHPSLGALGAVVKDPEELEAYGRYLALVGEAWLLPPNASQLSALALVGELLGEPDLQLAQSRDLEQSWQQHFRVPGEQNLKPYESAHAAAGGHAVRVAVAELYQQAGFSTSPYEHEPPDHLGHELRFLSSLLTTAAVRKRQGELQAANTLSSWVSGFIREHLASFLDAFVATVEKHALHPFFPALARVSSRLVWGVYDGSRDDSGSRAAGGAPSLPSLPDH
;
A
#
# COMPACT_ATOMS: atom_id res chain seq x y z
N MET A 1 -42.72 44.32 25.97
CA MET A 1 -43.99 43.61 25.72
C MET A 1 -44.33 43.76 24.25
N HIS A 2 -44.25 42.70 23.46
CA HIS A 2 -45.24 42.40 22.43
C HIS A 2 -45.08 40.92 22.04
N VAL A 3 -46.22 40.23 22.06
CA VAL A 3 -46.41 38.79 21.96
C VAL A 3 -46.63 38.40 20.49
N LEU A 4 -46.15 37.21 20.14
CA LEU A 4 -46.32 36.50 18.86
C LEU A 4 -47.78 36.24 18.48
N PRO A 5 -48.04 35.82 17.23
CA PRO A 5 -48.34 34.39 17.04
C PRO A 5 -47.68 33.75 15.80
N ALA A 6 -47.59 32.41 15.84
CA ALA A 6 -47.11 31.51 14.77
C ALA A 6 -48.13 31.35 13.63
N PRO A 7 -47.78 30.70 12.48
CA PRO A 7 -47.98 29.24 12.43
C PRO A 7 -47.04 28.41 11.51
N ALA A 8 -47.13 27.10 11.75
CA ALA A 8 -47.09 25.95 10.82
C ALA A 8 -45.76 25.51 10.14
N GLY A 9 -45.25 24.39 10.66
CA GLY A 9 -45.28 23.12 9.91
C GLY A 9 -44.20 22.87 8.85
N GLY A 10 -43.11 22.20 9.24
CA GLY A 10 -42.17 21.59 8.30
C GLY A 10 -41.21 20.65 9.01
N ARG A 11 -41.61 19.39 9.18
CA ARG A 11 -40.69 18.31 9.56
C ARG A 11 -39.87 17.93 8.33
N THR A 12 -38.57 18.13 8.37
CA THR A 12 -37.63 17.36 7.55
C THR A 12 -36.50 16.90 8.45
N GLY A 13 -36.61 15.66 8.94
CA GLY A 13 -35.47 14.92 9.41
C GLY A 13 -34.66 14.46 8.20
N THR A 14 -33.40 14.86 8.13
CA THR A 14 -32.46 14.29 7.17
C THR A 14 -31.79 13.12 7.87
N ARG A 15 -32.25 11.92 7.51
CA ARG A 15 -31.61 10.66 7.89
C ARG A 15 -30.23 10.62 7.24
N LEU A 16 -29.19 10.47 8.07
CA LEU A 16 -27.98 9.78 7.64
C LEU A 16 -28.39 8.37 7.20
N ARG A 17 -28.22 8.06 5.92
CA ARG A 17 -28.20 6.69 5.41
C ARG A 17 -27.55 6.65 4.01
N ASP A 18 -26.67 5.67 3.88
CA ASP A 18 -26.36 4.92 2.66
C ASP A 18 -25.35 5.54 1.67
N CYS A 19 -24.07 5.43 2.00
CA CYS A 19 -23.01 5.18 1.01
C CYS A 19 -22.60 3.69 1.11
N LEU A 20 -23.55 2.82 0.77
CA LEU A 20 -23.30 1.41 0.52
C LEU A 20 -23.00 1.24 -0.97
N PHE A 21 -21.82 0.70 -1.26
CA PHE A 21 -21.47 -0.07 -2.45
C PHE A 21 -22.45 0.05 -3.63
N GLY A 22 -22.13 0.95 -4.56
CA GLY A 22 -22.72 0.93 -5.89
C GLY A 22 -22.35 -0.38 -6.59
N GLN A 23 -23.36 -1.20 -6.85
CA GLN A 23 -23.27 -2.38 -7.72
C GLN A 23 -22.96 -1.92 -9.15
N GLY A 24 -21.68 -1.82 -9.47
CA GLY A 24 -21.18 -1.74 -10.83
C GLY A 24 -20.46 -3.04 -11.15
N HIS A 25 -21.06 -3.90 -11.97
CA HIS A 25 -20.35 -5.03 -12.57
C HIS A 25 -19.17 -4.50 -13.40
N PRO A 26 -17.91 -4.92 -13.16
CA PRO A 26 -16.85 -4.63 -14.11
C PRO A 26 -17.06 -5.51 -15.34
N LEU A 27 -17.28 -4.84 -16.49
CA LEU A 27 -17.33 -5.45 -17.81
C LEU A 27 -15.94 -6.05 -18.13
N TRP A 28 -15.75 -7.33 -17.81
CA TRP A 28 -14.65 -8.11 -18.35
C TRP A 28 -15.12 -8.77 -19.66
N LEU A 29 -14.37 -8.54 -20.75
CA LEU A 29 -14.38 -9.17 -22.08
C LEU A 29 -14.81 -8.27 -23.26
N ARG A 30 -13.82 -7.76 -24.02
CA ARG A 30 -13.63 -8.12 -25.44
C ARG A 30 -12.27 -7.64 -25.98
N CYS A 31 -11.41 -8.59 -26.32
CA CYS A 31 -10.24 -8.35 -27.18
C CYS A 31 -10.67 -8.33 -28.66
N GLY A 32 -10.01 -7.49 -29.48
CA GLY A 32 -10.07 -7.60 -30.94
C GLY A 32 -9.38 -6.47 -31.73
N GLY A 33 -8.17 -6.73 -32.26
CA GLY A 33 -7.71 -6.23 -33.57
C GLY A 33 -6.60 -5.15 -33.60
N PRO A 34 -5.73 -5.09 -34.65
CA PRO A 34 -4.28 -4.91 -34.50
C PRO A 34 -3.69 -3.62 -35.13
N GLY A 35 -2.49 -3.22 -34.69
CA GLY A 35 -1.66 -2.20 -35.34
C GLY A 35 -0.34 -1.97 -34.59
N GLY A 36 0.79 -2.19 -35.25
CA GLY A 36 2.12 -2.32 -34.65
C GLY A 36 2.89 -1.02 -34.41
N GLY A 37 4.01 -1.14 -33.68
CA GLY A 37 4.98 -0.06 -33.48
C GLY A 37 5.84 -0.30 -32.24
N ALA A 38 7.13 -0.56 -32.45
CA ALA A 38 8.07 -0.99 -31.41
C ALA A 38 8.33 0.09 -30.34
N GLY A 39 8.05 -0.28 -29.08
CA GLY A 39 8.53 0.33 -27.85
C GLY A 39 8.43 -0.75 -26.78
N ARG A 40 9.46 -0.89 -25.94
CA ARG A 40 9.65 -2.05 -25.05
C ARG A 40 8.56 -2.12 -23.97
N VAL A 41 7.44 -2.75 -24.34
CA VAL A 41 6.49 -3.57 -23.58
C VAL A 41 6.24 -3.16 -22.12
N CYS A 42 5.18 -2.37 -21.86
CA CYS A 42 4.35 -2.59 -20.68
C CYS A 42 3.84 -4.03 -20.80
N ARG A 43 4.43 -4.96 -20.05
CA ARG A 43 3.96 -6.33 -20.06
C ARG A 43 2.59 -6.30 -19.42
N SER A 44 1.57 -6.56 -20.23
CA SER A 44 0.23 -6.89 -19.75
C SER A 44 0.37 -7.93 -18.63
N PHE A 45 -0.43 -7.78 -17.57
CA PHE A 45 -0.40 -8.66 -16.41
C PHE A 45 -0.23 -10.13 -16.83
N PRO A 46 0.57 -10.92 -16.09
CA PRO A 46 0.60 -12.34 -16.32
C PRO A 46 -0.83 -12.89 -16.19
N HIS A 47 -1.36 -13.44 -17.28
CA HIS A 47 -2.49 -14.36 -17.20
C HIS A 47 -2.07 -15.50 -16.26
N PRO A 48 -2.95 -15.96 -15.36
CA PRO A 48 -2.61 -17.05 -14.46
C PRO A 48 -2.23 -18.28 -15.30
N SER A 49 -0.94 -18.61 -15.34
CA SER A 49 -0.52 -19.89 -15.86
C SER A 49 -1.07 -20.95 -14.91
N LEU A 50 -1.82 -21.91 -15.46
CA LEU A 50 -2.49 -23.03 -14.78
C LEU A 50 -1.55 -23.97 -13.97
N GLY A 51 -0.33 -23.57 -13.63
CA GLY A 51 0.71 -24.39 -13.01
C GLY A 51 1.14 -24.00 -11.58
N ALA A 52 0.60 -22.97 -10.95
CA ALA A 52 1.03 -22.55 -9.61
C ALA A 52 0.23 -23.27 -8.49
N LEU A 53 0.29 -24.60 -8.43
CA LEU A 53 -0.30 -25.42 -7.36
C LEU A 53 0.55 -25.44 -6.05
N GLY A 54 1.35 -24.41 -5.80
CA GLY A 54 2.28 -24.38 -4.66
C GLY A 54 2.49 -23.01 -4.01
N ALA A 55 1.74 -21.97 -4.39
CA ALA A 55 1.77 -20.71 -3.65
C ALA A 55 1.20 -20.94 -2.25
N VAL A 56 1.86 -20.44 -1.20
CA VAL A 56 1.31 -20.43 0.15
C VAL A 56 0.08 -19.54 0.13
N VAL A 57 -1.10 -20.13 -0.03
CA VAL A 57 -2.36 -19.42 -0.08
C VAL A 57 -2.70 -18.97 1.34
N LYS A 58 -2.32 -17.75 1.70
CA LYS A 58 -2.72 -17.10 2.96
C LYS A 58 -4.24 -17.17 3.11
N ASP A 59 -4.74 -17.42 4.31
CA ASP A 59 -6.19 -17.40 4.55
C ASP A 59 -6.76 -15.95 4.45
N PRO A 60 -8.09 -15.78 4.37
CA PRO A 60 -8.69 -14.46 4.24
C PRO A 60 -8.33 -13.50 5.38
N GLU A 61 -8.26 -14.01 6.61
CA GLU A 61 -7.97 -13.24 7.82
C GLU A 61 -6.53 -12.71 7.78
N GLU A 62 -5.58 -13.54 7.38
CA GLU A 62 -4.17 -13.17 7.22
C GLU A 62 -4.00 -12.14 6.09
N LEU A 63 -4.68 -12.32 4.94
CA LEU A 63 -4.65 -11.34 3.85
C LEU A 63 -5.18 -9.97 4.30
N GLU A 64 -6.27 -9.96 5.05
CA GLU A 64 -6.84 -8.73 5.59
C GLU A 64 -5.91 -8.07 6.61
N ALA A 65 -5.29 -8.85 7.50
CA ALA A 65 -4.31 -8.35 8.46
C ALA A 65 -3.13 -7.67 7.75
N TYR A 66 -2.48 -8.36 6.80
CA TYR A 66 -1.42 -7.78 5.98
C TYR A 66 -1.87 -6.52 5.25
N GLY A 67 -3.08 -6.53 4.68
CA GLY A 67 -3.67 -5.36 4.04
C GLY A 67 -3.78 -4.16 4.99
N ARG A 68 -4.28 -4.35 6.22
CA ARG A 68 -4.40 -3.27 7.21
C ARG A 68 -3.04 -2.75 7.65
N TYR A 69 -2.05 -3.63 7.84
CA TYR A 69 -0.69 -3.21 8.19
C TYR A 69 -0.02 -2.41 7.07
N LEU A 70 -0.16 -2.84 5.81
CA LEU A 70 0.37 -2.13 4.65
C LEU A 70 -0.27 -0.75 4.46
N ALA A 71 -1.57 -0.61 4.73
CA ALA A 71 -2.23 0.69 4.72
C ALA A 71 -1.64 1.61 5.80
N LEU A 72 -1.49 1.11 7.03
CA LEU A 72 -0.97 1.88 8.17
C LEU A 72 0.46 2.39 7.90
N VAL A 73 1.37 1.52 7.44
CA VAL A 73 2.73 1.96 7.14
C VAL A 73 2.79 2.83 5.88
N GLY A 74 1.92 2.59 4.90
CA GLY A 74 1.82 3.41 3.69
C GLY A 74 1.43 4.85 3.99
N GLU A 75 0.46 5.05 4.90
CA GLU A 75 0.09 6.39 5.36
C GLU A 75 1.22 7.08 6.14
N ALA A 76 1.96 6.34 6.97
CA ALA A 76 3.09 6.89 7.72
C ALA A 76 4.27 7.33 6.83
N TRP A 77 4.35 6.85 5.59
CA TRP A 77 5.28 7.38 4.59
C TRP A 77 4.76 8.64 3.90
N LEU A 78 3.45 8.75 3.68
CA LEU A 78 2.82 9.88 2.99
C LEU A 78 2.71 11.11 3.88
N LEU A 79 2.49 10.91 5.19
CA LEU A 79 2.39 11.97 6.18
C LEU A 79 2.97 11.54 7.52
N PRO A 80 3.39 12.51 8.35
CA PRO A 80 3.69 12.27 9.75
C PRO A 80 2.51 11.61 10.47
N PRO A 81 2.71 10.47 11.16
CA PRO A 81 1.62 9.74 11.81
C PRO A 81 1.10 10.52 13.02
N ASN A 82 -0.23 10.55 13.17
CA ASN A 82 -0.89 11.10 14.34
C ASN A 82 -0.78 10.14 15.56
N ALA A 83 -1.27 10.57 16.73
CA ALA A 83 -1.17 9.79 17.97
C ALA A 83 -1.83 8.39 17.90
N SER A 84 -2.94 8.26 17.17
CA SER A 84 -3.62 6.97 16.99
C SER A 84 -2.81 6.06 16.07
N GLN A 85 -2.29 6.59 14.95
CA GLN A 85 -1.42 5.86 14.05
C GLN A 85 -0.11 5.43 14.74
N LEU A 86 0.49 6.30 15.57
CA LEU A 86 1.67 5.97 16.37
C LEU A 86 1.41 4.81 17.34
N SER A 87 0.26 4.81 18.01
CA SER A 87 -0.14 3.70 18.89
C SER A 87 -0.28 2.39 18.12
N ALA A 88 -0.89 2.43 16.93
CA ALA A 88 -1.01 1.25 16.09
C ALA A 88 0.36 0.77 15.57
N LEU A 89 1.22 1.68 15.12
CA LEU A 89 2.57 1.36 14.65
C LEU A 89 3.45 0.79 15.77
N ALA A 90 3.28 1.23 17.02
CA ALA A 90 3.94 0.67 18.18
C ALA A 90 3.59 -0.82 18.38
N LEU A 91 2.32 -1.20 18.20
CA LEU A 91 1.87 -2.60 18.26
C LEU A 91 2.46 -3.44 17.12
N VAL A 92 2.50 -2.88 15.89
CA VAL A 92 3.16 -3.54 14.74
C VAL A 92 4.65 -3.74 15.03
N GLY A 93 5.29 -2.71 15.60
CA GLY A 93 6.68 -2.76 16.01
C GLY A 93 6.93 -3.87 17.01
N GLU A 94 6.11 -3.97 18.07
CA GLU A 94 6.23 -5.05 19.05
C GLU A 94 6.09 -6.43 18.41
N LEU A 95 5.04 -6.63 17.60
CA LEU A 95 4.76 -7.87 16.89
C LEU A 95 5.91 -8.31 15.99
N LEU A 96 6.57 -7.34 15.33
CA LEU A 96 7.66 -7.61 14.40
C LEU A 96 9.05 -7.46 15.04
N GLY A 97 9.16 -7.19 16.35
CA GLY A 97 10.46 -7.02 17.02
C GLY A 97 11.22 -5.75 16.59
N GLU A 98 10.50 -4.66 16.34
CA GLU A 98 11.00 -3.33 15.99
C GLU A 98 10.60 -2.30 17.07
N PRO A 99 11.32 -2.27 18.22
CA PRO A 99 10.95 -1.45 19.38
C PRO A 99 11.07 0.05 19.12
N ASP A 100 11.87 0.47 18.13
CA ASP A 100 12.08 1.88 17.79
C ASP A 100 10.81 2.56 17.24
N LEU A 101 9.80 1.79 16.81
CA LEU A 101 8.47 2.33 16.48
C LEU A 101 7.72 2.85 17.71
N GLN A 102 8.09 2.40 18.91
CA GLN A 102 7.51 2.84 20.18
C GLN A 102 8.17 4.11 20.72
N LEU A 103 9.38 4.44 20.25
CA LEU A 103 10.18 5.56 20.76
C LEU A 103 9.72 6.93 20.24
N ALA A 104 8.74 6.99 19.35
CA ALA A 104 8.33 8.22 18.68
C ALA A 104 7.52 9.15 19.59
N GLN A 105 8.05 10.36 19.82
CA GLN A 105 7.23 11.51 20.18
C GLN A 105 6.80 12.25 18.92
N SER A 106 5.53 12.67 18.83
CA SER A 106 4.95 13.20 17.59
C SER A 106 5.65 14.47 17.07
N ARG A 107 6.14 15.34 17.94
CA ARG A 107 6.81 16.59 17.52
C ARG A 107 8.18 16.35 16.89
N ASP A 108 9.01 15.50 17.49
CA ASP A 108 10.35 15.20 16.97
C ASP A 108 10.26 14.45 15.65
N LEU A 109 9.24 13.60 15.52
CA LEU A 109 8.96 12.85 14.30
C LEU A 109 8.52 13.77 13.15
N GLU A 110 7.62 14.72 13.40
CA GLU A 110 7.19 15.72 12.41
C GLU A 110 8.40 16.50 11.88
N GLN A 111 9.25 17.00 12.77
CA GLN A 111 10.43 17.76 12.35
C GLN A 111 11.38 16.93 11.50
N SER A 112 11.68 15.70 11.93
CA SER A 112 12.55 14.80 11.16
C SER A 112 11.90 14.38 9.83
N TRP A 113 10.58 14.19 9.79
CA TRP A 113 9.85 13.89 8.56
C TRP A 113 9.98 15.02 7.54
N GLN A 114 9.74 16.27 7.97
CA GLN A 114 9.85 17.45 7.11
C GLN A 114 11.26 17.56 6.49
N GLN A 115 12.30 17.31 7.29
CA GLN A 115 13.69 17.38 6.85
C GLN A 115 14.04 16.31 5.79
N HIS A 116 13.56 15.08 5.95
CA HIS A 116 13.95 13.96 5.08
C HIS A 116 13.04 13.72 3.89
N PHE A 117 11.76 14.05 3.97
CA PHE A 117 10.79 13.65 2.95
C PHE A 117 10.22 14.84 2.19
N ARG A 118 10.10 16.01 2.83
CA ARG A 118 9.48 17.19 2.22
C ARG A 118 10.46 18.17 1.59
N VAL A 119 11.58 18.46 2.26
CA VAL A 119 12.56 19.46 1.77
C VAL A 119 13.40 18.84 0.66
N PRO A 120 13.42 19.40 -0.57
CA PRO A 120 14.29 18.93 -1.64
C PRO A 120 15.77 19.20 -1.29
N GLY A 121 16.64 18.23 -1.58
CA GLY A 121 18.09 18.37 -1.37
C GLY A 121 18.80 17.04 -1.20
N GLU A 122 20.10 17.08 -0.89
CA GLU A 122 20.94 15.89 -0.69
C GLU A 122 20.52 15.05 0.53
N GLN A 123 19.82 15.65 1.48
CA GLN A 123 19.33 14.98 2.70
C GLN A 123 17.95 14.34 2.53
N ASN A 124 17.31 14.52 1.37
CA ASN A 124 16.00 13.95 1.09
C ASN A 124 16.14 12.45 0.78
N LEU A 125 15.39 11.61 1.51
CA LEU A 125 15.46 10.15 1.38
C LEU A 125 14.62 9.59 0.23
N LYS A 126 13.95 10.44 -0.55
CA LYS A 126 13.22 10.15 -1.80
C LYS A 126 12.48 8.80 -1.80
N PRO A 127 11.29 8.73 -1.18
CA PRO A 127 10.47 7.51 -1.14
C PRO A 127 9.75 7.27 -2.48
N TYR A 128 10.45 7.37 -3.62
CA TYR A 128 9.87 7.28 -4.96
C TYR A 128 10.61 6.23 -5.79
N GLU A 129 9.91 5.28 -6.42
CA GLU A 129 10.56 4.31 -7.33
C GLU A 129 11.35 5.03 -8.44
N SER A 130 10.78 6.11 -9.00
CA SER A 130 11.42 6.92 -10.05
C SER A 130 12.76 7.53 -9.66
N ALA A 131 13.02 7.74 -8.36
CA ALA A 131 14.30 8.27 -7.89
C ALA A 131 15.42 7.22 -7.96
N HIS A 132 15.07 5.93 -8.01
CA HIS A 132 15.98 4.80 -8.08
C HIS A 132 16.06 4.19 -9.49
N ALA A 133 15.14 4.55 -10.38
CA ALA A 133 15.08 4.03 -11.74
C ALA A 133 16.19 4.58 -12.65
N ALA A 134 17.07 3.71 -13.14
CA ALA A 134 18.15 4.07 -14.06
C ALA A 134 17.67 4.55 -15.45
N ALA A 135 16.49 4.12 -15.90
CA ALA A 135 15.99 4.31 -17.26
C ALA A 135 15.06 5.53 -17.46
N GLY A 136 14.87 6.37 -16.43
CA GLY A 136 14.07 7.59 -16.49
C GLY A 136 12.76 7.50 -15.71
N GLY A 137 12.61 8.39 -14.73
CA GLY A 137 11.54 8.33 -13.73
C GLY A 137 10.10 8.54 -14.22
N HIS A 138 9.89 9.15 -15.39
CA HIS A 138 8.54 9.41 -15.91
C HIS A 138 7.82 8.13 -16.34
N ALA A 139 8.52 7.20 -17.00
CA ALA A 139 7.92 5.97 -17.47
C ALA A 139 7.42 5.09 -16.31
N VAL A 140 8.19 5.05 -15.21
CA VAL A 140 7.81 4.36 -13.97
C VAL A 140 6.51 4.92 -13.40
N ARG A 141 6.41 6.25 -13.26
CA ARG A 141 5.20 6.93 -12.77
C ARG A 141 3.96 6.61 -13.60
N VAL A 142 4.11 6.62 -14.92
CA VAL A 142 3.01 6.30 -15.83
C VAL A 142 2.59 4.84 -15.67
N ALA A 143 3.55 3.90 -15.65
CA ALA A 143 3.26 2.48 -15.46
C ALA A 143 2.51 2.20 -14.16
N VAL A 144 2.96 2.76 -13.03
CA VAL A 144 2.28 2.61 -11.73
C VAL A 144 0.87 3.22 -11.77
N ALA A 145 0.72 4.42 -12.35
CA ALA A 145 -0.59 5.07 -12.46
C ALA A 145 -1.59 4.26 -13.32
N GLU A 146 -1.14 3.64 -14.41
CA GLU A 146 -1.97 2.77 -15.25
C GLU A 146 -2.48 1.55 -14.47
N LEU A 147 -1.65 0.95 -13.61
CA LEU A 147 -2.04 -0.17 -12.75
C LEU A 147 -3.10 0.25 -11.72
N TYR A 148 -2.95 1.44 -11.13
CA TYR A 148 -3.96 2.01 -10.23
C TYR A 148 -5.31 2.17 -10.94
N GLN A 149 -5.31 2.73 -12.15
CA GLN A 149 -6.52 2.89 -12.94
C GLN A 149 -7.18 1.55 -13.28
N GLN A 150 -6.39 0.55 -13.69
CA GLN A 150 -6.90 -0.79 -14.02
C GLN A 150 -7.52 -1.50 -12.81
N ALA A 151 -7.00 -1.26 -11.61
CA ALA A 151 -7.55 -1.80 -10.37
C ALA A 151 -8.70 -0.98 -9.77
N GLY A 152 -8.95 0.24 -10.28
CA GLY A 152 -9.86 1.20 -9.65
C GLY A 152 -9.34 1.76 -8.32
N PHE A 153 -8.02 1.77 -8.11
CA PHE A 153 -7.39 2.34 -6.92
C PHE A 153 -7.28 3.87 -7.02
N SER A 154 -7.53 4.54 -5.89
CA SER A 154 -7.43 6.00 -5.77
C SER A 154 -6.29 6.40 -4.85
N THR A 155 -5.48 7.37 -5.28
CA THR A 155 -4.43 7.99 -4.47
C THR A 155 -4.97 9.00 -3.45
N SER A 156 -6.26 9.33 -3.51
CA SER A 156 -6.90 10.24 -2.56
C SER A 156 -6.68 9.83 -1.10
N PRO A 157 -6.46 10.77 -0.17
CA PRO A 157 -6.41 12.24 -0.33
C PRO A 157 -5.00 12.80 -0.61
N TYR A 158 -4.07 11.97 -1.09
CA TYR A 158 -2.66 12.36 -1.28
C TYR A 158 -2.28 12.46 -2.77
N GLU A 159 -3.18 13.01 -3.59
CA GLU A 159 -2.98 13.20 -5.04
C GLU A 159 -1.85 14.18 -5.37
N HIS A 160 -1.39 14.95 -4.37
CA HIS A 160 -0.23 15.83 -4.48
C HIS A 160 1.10 15.05 -4.54
N GLU A 161 1.13 13.82 -4.02
CA GLU A 161 2.30 12.95 -4.14
C GLU A 161 2.26 12.16 -5.46
N PRO A 162 3.41 11.98 -6.13
CA PRO A 162 3.55 11.12 -7.30
C PRO A 162 3.01 9.70 -7.08
N PRO A 163 2.45 9.04 -8.12
CA PRO A 163 1.85 7.70 -8.00
C PRO A 163 2.85 6.62 -7.56
N ASP A 164 4.13 6.81 -7.87
CA ASP A 164 5.25 5.93 -7.51
C ASP A 164 5.87 6.25 -6.13
N HIS A 165 5.17 7.06 -5.32
CA HIS A 165 5.55 7.24 -3.92
C HIS A 165 5.28 5.94 -3.17
N LEU A 166 6.25 5.44 -2.40
CA LEU A 166 6.20 4.17 -1.67
C LEU A 166 4.90 4.03 -0.88
N GLY A 167 4.47 5.07 -0.17
CA GLY A 167 3.22 5.04 0.57
C GLY A 167 1.97 4.77 -0.28
N HIS A 168 1.90 5.24 -1.54
CA HIS A 168 0.83 4.87 -2.47
C HIS A 168 0.93 3.43 -2.92
N GLU A 169 2.14 2.95 -3.21
CA GLU A 169 2.38 1.57 -3.63
C GLU A 169 2.00 0.57 -2.53
N LEU A 170 2.28 0.88 -1.26
CA LEU A 170 1.87 0.06 -0.11
C LEU A 170 0.36 0.08 0.10
N ARG A 171 -0.30 1.24 -0.07
CA ARG A 171 -1.76 1.36 -0.02
C ARG A 171 -2.43 0.62 -1.18
N PHE A 172 -1.78 0.57 -2.34
CA PHE A 172 -2.25 -0.23 -3.47
C PHE A 172 -2.22 -1.73 -3.16
N LEU A 173 -1.10 -2.24 -2.63
CA LEU A 173 -1.02 -3.62 -2.16
C LEU A 173 -2.11 -3.93 -1.12
N SER A 174 -2.33 -3.01 -0.17
CA SER A 174 -3.40 -3.12 0.81
C SER A 174 -4.78 -3.30 0.17
N SER A 175 -5.11 -2.50 -0.85
CA SER A 175 -6.37 -2.58 -1.58
C SER A 175 -6.55 -3.94 -2.28
N LEU A 176 -5.49 -4.46 -2.90
CA LEU A 176 -5.54 -5.78 -3.56
C LEU A 176 -5.73 -6.92 -2.54
N LEU A 177 -5.00 -6.89 -1.43
CA LEU A 177 -5.06 -7.93 -0.39
C LEU A 177 -6.40 -7.96 0.34
N THR A 178 -6.92 -6.79 0.72
CA THR A 178 -8.24 -6.67 1.36
C THR A 178 -9.36 -7.11 0.42
N THR A 179 -9.27 -6.76 -0.87
CA THR A 179 -10.20 -7.25 -1.87
C THR A 179 -10.08 -8.77 -2.03
N ALA A 180 -8.87 -9.31 -2.08
CA ALA A 180 -8.65 -10.76 -2.18
C ALA A 180 -9.24 -11.52 -0.98
N ALA A 181 -9.09 -10.98 0.24
CA ALA A 181 -9.71 -11.52 1.44
C ALA A 181 -11.24 -11.60 1.32
N VAL A 182 -11.89 -10.52 0.87
CA VAL A 182 -13.34 -10.50 0.63
C VAL A 182 -13.76 -11.55 -0.40
N ARG A 183 -13.04 -11.63 -1.54
CA ARG A 183 -13.31 -12.61 -2.61
C ARG A 183 -13.19 -14.04 -2.10
N LYS A 184 -12.19 -14.35 -1.27
CA LYS A 184 -12.05 -15.68 -0.65
C LYS A 184 -13.20 -16.00 0.29
N ARG A 185 -13.61 -15.07 1.15
CA ARG A 185 -14.78 -15.26 2.04
C ARG A 185 -16.08 -15.54 1.27
N GLN A 186 -16.20 -14.98 0.08
CA GLN A 186 -17.33 -15.20 -0.83
C GLN A 186 -17.22 -16.50 -1.66
N GLY A 187 -16.14 -17.27 -1.51
CA GLY A 187 -15.88 -18.48 -2.31
C GLY A 187 -15.40 -18.20 -3.74
N GLU A 188 -15.10 -16.94 -4.08
CA GLU A 188 -14.65 -16.50 -5.41
C GLU A 188 -13.13 -16.71 -5.58
N LEU A 189 -12.68 -17.96 -5.40
CA LEU A 189 -11.26 -18.31 -5.31
C LEU A 189 -10.44 -17.91 -6.54
N GLN A 190 -11.00 -17.98 -7.75
CA GLN A 190 -10.29 -17.57 -8.96
C GLN A 190 -10.06 -16.05 -9.02
N ALA A 191 -11.03 -15.26 -8.56
CA ALA A 191 -10.87 -13.81 -8.46
C ALA A 191 -9.81 -13.45 -7.41
N ALA A 192 -9.83 -14.13 -6.26
CA ALA A 192 -8.80 -13.97 -5.23
C ALA A 192 -7.39 -14.34 -5.74
N ASN A 193 -7.24 -15.46 -6.45
CA ASN A 193 -5.95 -15.88 -7.02
C ASN A 193 -5.43 -14.90 -8.08
N THR A 194 -6.33 -14.29 -8.84
CA THR A 194 -5.97 -13.24 -9.81
C THR A 194 -5.38 -12.03 -9.07
N LEU A 195 -6.03 -11.58 -7.99
CA LEU A 195 -5.52 -10.48 -7.15
C LEU A 195 -4.18 -10.82 -6.49
N SER A 196 -3.98 -12.05 -6.01
CA SER A 196 -2.68 -12.50 -5.50
C SER A 196 -1.60 -12.45 -6.59
N SER A 197 -1.92 -12.85 -7.82
CA SER A 197 -0.98 -12.73 -8.95
C SER A 197 -0.62 -11.27 -9.27
N TRP A 198 -1.57 -10.35 -9.10
CA TRP A 198 -1.32 -8.91 -9.24
C TRP A 198 -0.40 -8.39 -8.15
N VAL A 199 -0.60 -8.81 -6.89
CA VAL A 199 0.30 -8.46 -5.76
C VAL A 199 1.73 -8.91 -6.08
N SER A 200 1.93 -10.17 -6.46
CA SER A 200 3.27 -10.69 -6.75
C SER A 200 3.90 -10.03 -7.98
N GLY A 201 3.12 -9.79 -9.04
CA GLY A 201 3.57 -9.05 -10.22
C GLY A 201 4.02 -7.63 -9.88
N PHE A 202 3.20 -6.90 -9.11
CA PHE A 202 3.49 -5.54 -8.69
C PHE A 202 4.76 -5.48 -7.82
N ILE A 203 4.89 -6.37 -6.83
CA ILE A 203 6.10 -6.43 -6.00
C ILE A 203 7.33 -6.69 -6.85
N ARG A 204 7.29 -7.69 -7.73
CA ARG A 204 8.44 -8.06 -8.57
C ARG A 204 8.86 -6.96 -9.54
N GLU A 205 7.89 -6.27 -10.14
CA GLU A 205 8.16 -5.33 -11.24
C GLU A 205 8.42 -3.91 -10.74
N HIS A 206 7.87 -3.54 -9.57
CA HIS A 206 7.99 -2.21 -8.98
C HIS A 206 8.81 -2.24 -7.68
N LEU A 207 8.21 -2.69 -6.58
CA LEU A 207 8.84 -2.59 -5.25
C LEU A 207 10.21 -3.27 -5.15
N ALA A 208 10.39 -4.43 -5.78
CA ALA A 208 11.65 -5.17 -5.77
C ALA A 208 12.82 -4.40 -6.42
N SER A 209 12.51 -3.45 -7.30
CA SER A 209 13.53 -2.66 -8.00
C SER A 209 14.24 -1.66 -7.08
N PHE A 210 13.59 -1.22 -6.00
CA PHE A 210 14.10 -0.11 -5.17
C PHE A 210 13.96 -0.28 -3.67
N LEU A 211 12.99 -1.06 -3.18
CA LEU A 211 12.61 -1.09 -1.76
C LEU A 211 13.80 -1.39 -0.84
N ASP A 212 14.60 -2.41 -1.15
CA ASP A 212 15.75 -2.78 -0.32
C ASP A 212 16.84 -1.68 -0.31
N ALA A 213 17.08 -1.03 -1.46
CA ALA A 213 18.03 0.07 -1.57
C ALA A 213 17.53 1.32 -0.82
N PHE A 214 16.23 1.58 -0.88
CA PHE A 214 15.58 2.63 -0.10
C PHE A 214 15.71 2.36 1.40
N VAL A 215 15.40 1.14 1.86
CA VAL A 215 15.57 0.75 3.28
C VAL A 215 17.01 1.00 3.73
N ALA A 216 18.01 0.51 2.99
CA ALA A 216 19.42 0.71 3.34
C ALA A 216 19.80 2.21 3.40
N THR A 217 19.21 3.04 2.54
CA THR A 217 19.42 4.49 2.53
C THR A 217 18.82 5.14 3.78
N VAL A 218 17.59 4.78 4.14
CA VAL A 218 16.92 5.28 5.36
C VAL A 218 17.70 4.86 6.60
N GLU A 219 18.14 3.60 6.70
CA GLU A 219 18.92 3.11 7.85
C GLU A 219 20.22 3.88 8.05
N LYS A 220 20.86 4.30 6.96
CA LYS A 220 22.14 5.01 7.02
C LYS A 220 22.00 6.50 7.32
N HIS A 221 20.90 7.13 6.88
CA HIS A 221 20.82 8.59 6.78
C HIS A 221 19.69 9.22 7.59
N ALA A 222 18.72 8.45 8.07
CA ALA A 222 17.62 9.00 8.87
C ALA A 222 18.12 9.52 10.22
N LEU A 223 17.63 10.70 10.60
CA LEU A 223 17.98 11.38 11.86
C LEU A 223 17.22 10.83 13.07
N HIS A 224 16.07 10.18 12.85
CA HIS A 224 15.23 9.63 13.91
C HIS A 224 15.12 8.10 13.76
N PRO A 225 15.34 7.30 14.84
CA PRO A 225 15.38 5.83 14.78
C PRO A 225 14.05 5.19 14.33
N PHE A 226 12.94 5.92 14.47
CA PHE A 226 11.63 5.52 13.94
C PHE A 226 11.65 5.20 12.44
N PHE A 227 12.30 6.00 11.59
CA PHE A 227 12.23 5.80 10.13
C PHE A 227 12.97 4.54 9.65
N PRO A 228 14.18 4.22 10.15
CA PRO A 228 14.81 2.92 9.93
C PRO A 228 13.89 1.75 10.32
N ALA A 229 13.22 1.84 11.47
CA ALA A 229 12.29 0.81 11.91
C ALA A 229 11.06 0.71 11.01
N LEU A 230 10.47 1.85 10.59
CA LEU A 230 9.36 1.90 9.65
C LEU A 230 9.75 1.28 8.30
N ALA A 231 10.98 1.54 7.83
CA ALA A 231 11.52 0.98 6.60
C ALA A 231 11.67 -0.54 6.68
N ARG A 232 12.23 -1.06 7.78
CA ARG A 232 12.33 -2.51 8.02
C ARG A 232 10.96 -3.17 8.10
N VAL A 233 10.01 -2.59 8.83
CA VAL A 233 8.64 -3.11 8.91
C VAL A 233 7.98 -3.11 7.53
N SER A 234 8.07 -2.01 6.78
CA SER A 234 7.49 -1.92 5.42
C SER A 234 8.05 -3.01 4.51
N SER A 235 9.37 -3.22 4.53
CA SER A 235 10.04 -4.28 3.78
C SER A 235 9.57 -5.67 4.22
N ARG A 236 9.54 -5.97 5.53
CA ARG A 236 9.04 -7.26 6.04
C ARG A 236 7.60 -7.54 5.63
N LEU A 237 6.72 -6.53 5.64
CA LEU A 237 5.33 -6.68 5.22
C LEU A 237 5.20 -6.97 3.73
N VAL A 238 5.90 -6.21 2.88
CA VAL A 238 5.92 -6.44 1.42
C VAL A 238 6.42 -7.83 1.08
N TRP A 239 7.56 -8.22 1.64
CA TRP A 239 8.15 -9.51 1.36
C TRP A 239 7.38 -10.67 2.01
N GLY A 240 6.62 -10.41 3.08
CA GLY A 240 5.78 -11.40 3.73
C GLY A 240 4.56 -11.84 2.90
N VAL A 241 4.12 -11.02 1.94
CA VAL A 241 3.02 -11.36 1.01
C VAL A 241 3.50 -11.76 -0.39
N TYR A 242 4.81 -11.65 -0.65
CA TYR A 242 5.39 -12.06 -1.92
C TYR A 242 5.55 -13.59 -1.95
N ASP A 243 4.93 -14.25 -2.93
CA ASP A 243 4.99 -15.70 -3.11
C ASP A 243 6.07 -16.18 -4.10
N GLY A 244 6.85 -15.24 -4.66
CA GLY A 244 7.97 -15.54 -5.53
C GLY A 244 9.27 -15.85 -4.78
N SER A 245 10.23 -16.49 -5.46
CA SER A 245 11.59 -16.62 -4.93
C SER A 245 12.24 -15.25 -4.87
N ARG A 246 12.84 -14.91 -3.73
CA ARG A 246 13.82 -13.83 -3.65
C ARG A 246 15.09 -14.36 -4.34
N ASP A 247 15.62 -13.64 -5.33
CA ASP A 247 16.94 -13.96 -5.86
C ASP A 247 17.97 -13.56 -4.80
N ASP A 248 18.19 -14.46 -3.83
CA ASP A 248 19.06 -14.27 -2.66
C ASP A 248 20.52 -14.11 -3.12
N SER A 249 20.90 -12.89 -3.45
CA SER A 249 22.28 -12.44 -3.64
C SER A 249 22.70 -11.39 -2.62
N GLY A 250 21.87 -11.12 -1.61
CA GLY A 250 22.17 -10.19 -0.51
C GLY A 250 21.59 -10.67 0.82
N SER A 251 22.43 -11.31 1.63
CA SER A 251 22.14 -11.82 2.98
C SER A 251 21.41 -10.82 3.88
N ARG A 252 20.21 -11.21 4.37
CA ARG A 252 19.76 -11.09 5.78
C ARG A 252 18.45 -11.85 6.02
N ALA A 253 18.51 -12.81 6.95
CA ALA A 253 17.44 -13.56 7.62
C ALA A 253 16.29 -14.09 6.73
N ALA A 254 16.47 -15.31 6.23
CA ALA A 254 15.40 -16.22 5.87
C ALA A 254 14.56 -16.59 7.11
N GLY A 255 13.66 -15.70 7.52
CA GLY A 255 12.50 -16.04 8.33
C GLY A 255 11.30 -16.07 7.38
N GLY A 256 10.57 -17.19 7.35
CA GLY A 256 9.29 -17.23 6.64
C GLY A 256 8.38 -16.08 7.10
N ALA A 257 7.52 -15.60 6.20
CA ALA A 257 6.59 -14.51 6.50
C ALA A 257 5.86 -14.76 7.83
N PRO A 258 5.96 -13.86 8.82
CA PRO A 258 5.28 -14.06 10.10
C PRO A 258 3.76 -14.06 9.88
N SER A 259 3.04 -14.95 10.55
CA SER A 259 1.58 -14.85 10.66
C SER A 259 1.26 -13.63 11.51
N LEU A 260 0.47 -12.69 10.98
CA LEU A 260 0.15 -11.44 11.67
C LEU A 260 -1.30 -11.49 12.18
N PRO A 261 -1.57 -11.16 13.46
CA PRO A 261 -2.92 -11.02 13.98
C PRO A 261 -3.68 -9.87 13.30
N SER A 262 -5.00 -9.87 13.38
CA SER A 262 -5.80 -8.73 12.89
C SER A 262 -5.60 -7.49 13.76
N LEU A 263 -5.53 -6.31 13.13
CA LEU A 263 -5.62 -5.03 13.86
C LEU A 263 -7.04 -4.84 14.40
N PRO A 264 -7.20 -4.32 15.64
CA PRO A 264 -8.52 -3.94 16.15
C PRO A 264 -9.17 -2.87 15.26
N ASP A 265 -10.50 -2.90 15.16
CA ASP A 265 -11.27 -1.83 14.53
C ASP A 265 -11.22 -0.58 15.43
N HIS A 266 -10.81 0.56 14.87
CA HIS A 266 -10.78 1.86 15.53
C HIS A 266 -11.89 2.74 14.99
#